data_AF-A0A1G5U5J3-F1
#
_entry.id   AF-A0A1G5U5J3-F1
#
_cell.length_a   1.000
_cell.length_b   1.000
_cell.length_c   1.000
_cell.angle_alpha   90.00
_cell.angle_beta   90.00
_cell.angle_gamma   90.00
#
_symmetry.space_group_name_H-M   'P 1'
#
loop_
_entity.id
_entity.type
_entity.pdbx_description
1 polymer ?
#
loop_
_entity_poly.entity_id
_entity_poly.type
_entity_poly.pdbx_seq_one_letter_code
_entity_poly.pdbx_strand_id
1 'polypeptide(L)'
;MSDHADFAAAVTVREHVLNVALLAAYANGSFPKVLAANLPGGPPEVAPNLFLGQPEIKCEGATNLLVLTLATWGPLRITLDGTEHVAQIASEIEATIRPVFAPGSNLQLDPAADDIVVRRWTASVMSEGTPANVVSYVVGDQFKARLQQAIRVAIAFRLIKLPAIDASFFGPLARLSTSVAARVRDGVLLLGLNVENESESIVGNVDALVDFARSNDVAGVVNAAATALLLNDLHTRIVTSIENAGASLDRFSVTSAAGYFQVSGAARKSSGTVNFSFLVVPSMFHTRPGKFFTFLPKNRWVNSRIWPALEFHLEGVHTDVDRSWWVIVLEVFLGVLTVGFATLYIEDLVSAAAENFSGKVKAAKPGAPAARVRRTIPPPGGVGVRIGVEQFEITTAGTYFGISTRATSTPVALLGPTAVPSNYAGDVLRYLMRLPSGVSEADPALHIRWILEDRTNDVLLVDEDGSAASRLRFDFLPAGRANASEFGIIARLYRRLGPNITDVIELGTTSLHVQMRGPLPPRAYVRWRSEVKNPQITVDEATDTWTYLGEVRVQRWSEWHRTDLPCRAVNAPNGYRFSEQTADRLPFPLRLLESHRKGLCPYCFYGGPAGLNAAL
;
A
#
# COMPACT_ATOMS: atom_id res chain seq x y z
N MET A 1 28.41 0.63 -20.97
CA MET A 1 28.63 0.07 -19.62
C MET A 1 27.39 -0.73 -19.26
N SER A 2 27.54 -1.86 -18.57
CA SER A 2 26.41 -2.68 -18.17
C SER A 2 25.68 -2.04 -16.97
N ASP A 3 24.35 -2.11 -16.97
CA ASP A 3 23.49 -1.48 -15.94
C ASP A 3 23.79 -1.96 -14.52
N HIS A 4 24.35 -3.17 -14.38
CA HIS A 4 24.70 -3.77 -13.09
C HIS A 4 26.06 -3.32 -12.54
N ALA A 5 26.90 -2.59 -13.30
CA ALA A 5 28.21 -2.08 -12.85
C ALA A 5 29.08 -3.11 -12.09
N ASP A 6 29.15 -4.33 -12.65
CA ASP A 6 29.86 -5.50 -12.11
C ASP A 6 29.36 -6.05 -10.75
N PHE A 7 28.33 -5.46 -10.15
CA PHE A 7 27.63 -6.05 -9.00
C PHE A 7 26.93 -7.36 -9.38
N ALA A 8 26.66 -8.21 -8.38
CA ALA A 8 25.88 -9.43 -8.59
C ALA A 8 24.42 -9.08 -8.97
N ALA A 9 23.88 -8.06 -8.33
CA ALA A 9 22.66 -7.38 -8.75
C ALA A 9 22.73 -5.89 -8.43
N ALA A 10 21.95 -5.09 -9.13
CA ALA A 10 21.78 -3.67 -8.83
C ALA A 10 20.31 -3.27 -8.84
N VAL A 11 19.96 -2.27 -8.03
CA VAL A 11 18.62 -1.67 -7.94
C VAL A 11 18.71 -0.18 -8.21
N THR A 12 17.78 0.33 -9.01
CA THR A 12 17.46 1.75 -9.07
C THR A 12 16.10 1.99 -8.43
N VAL A 13 16.02 2.91 -7.48
CA VAL A 13 14.78 3.38 -6.85
C VAL A 13 14.64 4.87 -7.09
N ARG A 14 13.57 5.30 -7.77
CA ARG A 14 13.30 6.72 -7.97
C ARG A 14 12.82 7.40 -6.69
N GLU A 15 13.17 8.67 -6.54
CA GLU A 15 12.76 9.53 -5.42
C GLU A 15 11.23 9.53 -5.23
N HIS A 16 10.46 9.52 -6.32
CA HIS A 16 9.00 9.40 -6.27
C HIS A 16 8.53 8.19 -5.46
N VAL A 17 9.20 7.03 -5.60
CA VAL A 17 8.85 5.80 -4.89
C VAL A 17 9.06 5.96 -3.40
N LEU A 18 10.18 6.57 -2.99
CA LEU A 18 10.49 6.84 -1.60
C LEU A 18 9.44 7.79 -0.99
N ASN A 19 9.03 8.81 -1.73
CA ASN A 19 7.96 9.72 -1.32
C ASN A 19 6.58 9.05 -1.25
N VAL A 20 6.25 8.15 -2.17
CA VAL A 20 5.02 7.33 -2.10
C VAL A 20 5.01 6.45 -0.86
N ALA A 21 6.14 5.83 -0.53
CA ALA A 21 6.29 5.01 0.67
C ALA A 21 6.12 5.84 1.94
N LEU A 22 6.76 7.00 2.03
CA LEU A 22 6.61 7.94 3.16
C LEU A 22 5.18 8.45 3.32
N LEU A 23 4.54 8.86 2.22
CA LEU A 23 3.14 9.27 2.21
C LEU A 23 2.22 8.15 2.70
N ALA A 24 2.43 6.92 2.23
CA ALA A 24 1.65 5.77 2.67
C ALA A 24 1.87 5.46 4.16
N ALA A 25 3.12 5.48 4.62
CA ALA A 25 3.47 5.27 6.04
C ALA A 25 2.82 6.35 6.93
N TYR A 26 2.86 7.61 6.50
CA TYR A 26 2.28 8.73 7.23
C TYR A 26 0.74 8.69 7.26
N ALA A 27 0.10 8.48 6.10
CA ALA A 27 -1.35 8.44 6.01
C ALA A 27 -1.96 7.22 6.71
N ASN A 28 -1.28 6.07 6.68
CA ASN A 28 -1.80 4.81 7.21
C ASN A 28 -1.45 4.58 8.70
N GLY A 29 -0.74 5.52 9.34
CA GLY A 29 -0.52 5.54 10.80
C GLY A 29 0.78 4.88 11.28
N SER A 30 1.70 4.58 10.37
CA SER A 30 2.96 3.88 10.67
C SER A 30 4.13 4.83 10.89
N PHE A 31 3.98 6.11 10.52
CA PHE A 31 4.88 7.20 10.86
C PHE A 31 4.29 8.02 12.02
N PRO A 32 5.09 8.41 13.03
CA PRO A 32 4.58 9.20 14.16
C PRO A 32 4.06 10.57 13.69
N LYS A 33 2.89 10.97 14.21
CA LYS A 33 2.29 12.29 13.89
C LYS A 33 2.56 13.35 14.96
N VAL A 34 3.15 12.97 16.09
CA VAL A 34 3.42 13.87 17.21
C VAL A 34 4.80 13.55 17.80
N LEU A 35 5.59 14.59 18.06
CA LEU A 35 6.79 14.55 18.88
C LEU A 35 6.43 15.08 20.28
N ALA A 36 6.30 14.16 21.23
CA ALA A 36 5.91 14.44 22.61
C ALA A 36 6.99 14.09 23.66
N ALA A 37 8.22 13.77 23.21
CA ALA A 37 9.31 13.34 24.08
C ALA A 37 10.24 14.49 24.45
N ASN A 38 10.60 14.59 25.73
CA ASN A 38 11.53 15.60 26.22
C ASN A 38 12.85 15.56 25.45
N LEU A 39 13.36 16.74 25.08
CA LEU A 39 14.65 16.82 24.41
C LEU A 39 15.79 16.55 25.41
N PRO A 40 16.83 15.80 25.02
CA PRO A 40 17.97 15.51 25.88
C PRO A 40 18.83 16.77 26.13
N GLY A 41 19.63 16.76 27.21
CA GLY A 41 20.69 17.75 27.42
C GLY A 41 20.53 18.72 28.60
N GLY A 42 19.65 18.43 29.57
CA GLY A 42 19.52 19.21 30.82
C GLY A 42 18.89 20.59 30.65
N PRO A 43 18.98 21.49 31.66
CA PRO A 43 18.33 22.80 31.62
C PRO A 43 18.76 23.66 30.40
N PRO A 44 17.86 24.47 29.79
CA PRO A 44 16.44 24.51 30.10
C PRO A 44 15.75 23.19 29.74
N GLU A 45 14.79 22.76 30.55
CA GLU A 45 14.01 21.57 30.21
C GLU A 45 13.09 21.90 29.04
N VAL A 46 13.03 21.01 28.05
CA VAL A 46 12.23 21.22 26.84
C VAL A 46 11.33 20.02 26.61
N ALA A 47 10.03 20.26 26.68
CA ALA A 47 9.00 19.27 26.41
C ALA A 47 8.21 19.69 25.15
N PRO A 48 8.56 19.18 23.97
CA PRO A 48 7.79 19.40 22.75
C PRO A 48 6.46 18.65 22.84
N ASN A 49 5.41 19.25 22.27
CA ASN A 49 4.21 18.55 21.85
C ASN A 49 3.87 19.04 20.44
N LEU A 50 4.75 18.68 19.51
CA LEU A 50 4.74 19.17 18.14
C LEU A 50 4.07 18.16 17.23
N PHE A 51 3.07 18.60 16.49
CA PHE A 51 2.53 17.85 15.38
C PHE A 51 3.58 17.77 14.26
N LEU A 52 3.77 16.57 13.73
CA LEU A 52 4.68 16.29 12.63
C LEU A 52 3.87 16.25 11.34
N GLY A 53 4.18 17.15 10.42
CA GLY A 53 3.61 17.18 9.08
C GLY A 53 4.01 15.97 8.24
N GLN A 54 3.53 15.93 7.00
CA GLN A 54 3.93 14.89 6.07
C GLN A 54 5.43 15.01 5.75
N PRO A 55 6.24 13.95 5.90
CA PRO A 55 7.64 13.96 5.50
C PRO A 55 7.80 13.90 3.98
N GLU A 56 8.85 14.54 3.48
CA GLU A 56 9.32 14.44 2.09
C GLU A 56 10.79 14.02 2.08
N ILE A 57 11.20 13.24 1.09
CA ILE A 57 12.60 12.86 0.90
C ILE A 57 13.09 13.24 -0.49
N LYS A 58 14.30 13.78 -0.54
CA LYS A 58 15.00 14.14 -1.75
C LYS A 58 16.30 13.35 -1.88
N CYS A 59 16.59 12.89 -3.09
CA CYS A 59 17.85 12.27 -3.47
C CYS A 59 18.80 13.37 -3.97
N GLU A 60 19.78 13.76 -3.15
CA GLU A 60 20.75 14.82 -3.47
C GLU A 60 22.09 14.21 -3.96
N GLY A 61 22.30 14.25 -5.28
CA GLY A 61 23.44 13.60 -5.92
C GLY A 61 24.78 14.28 -5.66
N ALA A 62 24.80 15.61 -5.54
CA ALA A 62 26.03 16.38 -5.32
C ALA A 62 26.74 16.02 -4.01
N THR A 63 26.00 15.64 -2.98
CA THR A 63 26.53 15.29 -1.65
C THR A 63 26.43 13.79 -1.34
N ASN A 64 25.79 13.00 -2.22
CA ASN A 64 25.49 11.58 -1.99
C ASN A 64 24.63 11.36 -0.73
N LEU A 65 23.60 12.18 -0.52
CA LEU A 65 22.76 12.15 0.68
C LEU A 65 21.28 12.01 0.34
N LEU A 66 20.56 11.31 1.22
CA LEU A 66 19.11 11.41 1.31
C LEU A 66 18.77 12.58 2.22
N VAL A 67 17.91 13.48 1.77
CA VAL A 67 17.50 14.68 2.51
C VAL A 67 16.03 14.54 2.89
N LEU A 68 15.76 14.33 4.18
CA LEU A 68 14.44 14.25 4.75
C LEU A 68 14.01 15.64 5.24
N THR A 69 12.90 16.15 4.71
CA THR A 69 12.28 17.40 5.14
C THR A 69 11.00 17.11 5.90
N LEU A 70 10.83 17.77 7.05
CA LEU A 70 9.66 17.60 7.91
C LEU A 70 9.22 18.94 8.49
N ALA A 71 8.02 19.38 8.14
CA ALA A 71 7.36 20.50 8.80
C ALA A 71 6.82 20.06 10.18
N THR A 72 6.93 20.91 11.19
CA THR A 72 6.35 20.66 12.52
C THR A 72 5.67 21.90 13.08
N TRP A 73 4.62 21.73 13.88
CA TRP A 73 3.93 22.85 14.53
C TRP A 73 3.25 22.44 15.82
N GLY A 74 3.09 23.38 16.75
CA GLY A 74 2.37 23.17 18.00
C GLY A 74 3.09 23.76 19.21
N PRO A 75 2.61 23.43 20.43
CA PRO A 75 3.18 23.94 21.67
C PRO A 75 4.53 23.30 22.01
N LEU A 76 5.44 24.15 22.50
CA LEU A 76 6.72 23.80 23.08
C LEU A 76 6.79 24.36 24.50
N ARG A 77 6.93 23.49 25.50
CA ARG A 77 7.14 23.92 26.90
C ARG A 77 8.63 24.01 27.18
N ILE A 78 9.07 25.14 27.71
CA ILE A 78 10.48 25.45 27.98
C ILE A 78 10.59 25.98 29.40
N THR A 79 11.38 25.33 30.24
CA THR A 79 11.68 25.79 31.60
C THR A 79 13.03 26.50 31.62
N LEU A 80 13.01 27.83 31.55
CA LEU A 80 14.19 28.70 31.62
C LEU A 80 14.23 29.37 32.99
N ASP A 81 15.38 29.33 33.66
CA ASP A 81 15.59 29.94 34.99
C ASP A 81 14.53 29.55 36.04
N GLY A 82 14.03 28.31 35.97
CA GLY A 82 13.00 27.78 36.88
C GLY A 82 11.56 28.22 36.55
N THR A 83 11.35 29.00 35.48
CA THR A 83 10.03 29.43 35.02
C THR A 83 9.62 28.69 33.75
N GLU A 84 8.42 28.10 33.74
CA GLU A 84 7.86 27.44 32.55
C GLU A 84 7.24 28.47 31.59
N HIS A 85 7.63 28.37 30.32
CA HIS A 85 7.06 29.13 29.21
C HIS A 85 6.48 28.18 28.17
N VAL A 86 5.30 28.52 27.64
CA VAL A 86 4.67 27.77 26.53
C VAL A 86 4.72 28.63 25.28
N ALA A 87 5.50 28.21 24.29
CA ALA A 87 5.61 28.87 22.99
C ALA A 87 4.88 28.05 21.93
N GLN A 88 4.04 28.70 21.11
CA GLN A 88 3.51 28.08 19.89
C GLN A 88 4.54 28.24 18.80
N ILE A 89 4.93 27.16 18.12
CA ILE A 89 5.94 27.21 17.07
C ILE A 89 5.41 26.63 15.76
N ALA A 90 5.94 27.13 14.65
CA ALA A 90 5.89 26.50 13.33
C ALA A 90 7.33 26.40 12.82
N SER A 91 7.74 25.23 12.36
CA SER A 91 9.13 24.97 11.98
C SER A 91 9.27 23.97 10.84
N GLU A 92 10.47 23.92 10.28
CA GLU A 92 10.90 22.93 9.30
C GLU A 92 12.27 22.36 9.71
N ILE A 93 12.36 21.04 9.65
CA ILE A 93 13.57 20.27 9.91
C ILE A 93 14.05 19.68 8.59
N GLU A 94 15.30 19.93 8.24
CA GLU A 94 16.00 19.23 7.15
C GLU A 94 17.08 18.35 7.76
N ALA A 95 16.88 17.04 7.69
CA ALA A 95 17.82 16.03 8.16
C ALA A 95 18.45 15.29 6.98
N THR A 96 19.76 15.12 7.00
CA THR A 96 20.48 14.33 6.01
C THR A 96 20.81 12.96 6.55
N ILE A 97 20.68 11.97 5.69
CA ILE A 97 20.94 10.57 6.00
C ILE A 97 21.93 10.03 4.96
N ARG A 98 23.05 9.48 5.41
CA ARG A 98 23.92 8.70 4.53
C ARG A 98 23.23 7.38 4.17
N PRO A 99 23.17 6.99 2.89
CA PRO A 99 22.46 5.78 2.45
C PRO A 99 23.27 4.51 2.78
N VAL A 100 23.28 4.07 4.04
CA VAL A 100 23.95 2.83 4.45
C VAL A 100 22.92 1.72 4.58
N PHE A 101 23.14 0.59 3.90
CA PHE A 101 22.17 -0.52 3.85
C PHE A 101 22.76 -1.81 4.40
N ALA A 102 21.99 -2.50 5.24
CA ALA A 102 22.30 -3.87 5.65
C ALA A 102 21.85 -4.86 4.55
N PRO A 103 22.65 -5.89 4.23
CA PRO A 103 22.26 -6.93 3.27
C PRO A 103 21.13 -7.81 3.82
N GLY A 104 20.40 -8.45 2.92
CA GLY A 104 19.28 -9.35 3.23
C GLY A 104 18.17 -9.27 2.20
N SER A 105 17.10 -10.06 2.39
CA SER A 105 15.91 -9.96 1.54
C SER A 105 15.23 -8.59 1.65
N ASN A 106 15.42 -7.90 2.77
CA ASN A 106 15.02 -6.51 2.98
C ASN A 106 16.28 -5.70 3.22
N LEU A 107 16.64 -4.88 2.25
CA LEU A 107 17.76 -3.95 2.37
C LEU A 107 17.31 -2.83 3.32
N GLN A 108 17.66 -2.97 4.59
CA GLN A 108 17.29 -2.01 5.62
C GLN A 108 18.24 -0.81 5.56
N LEU A 109 17.70 0.41 5.43
CA LEU A 109 18.47 1.62 5.67
C LEU A 109 18.85 1.64 7.16
N ASP A 110 20.15 1.49 7.44
CA ASP A 110 20.73 1.32 8.77
C ASP A 110 21.95 2.25 8.97
N PRO A 111 21.76 3.58 8.91
CA PRO A 111 22.81 4.56 9.13
C PRO A 111 23.29 4.55 10.59
N ALA A 112 24.58 4.77 10.81
CA ALA A 112 25.07 5.05 12.16
C ALA A 112 24.53 6.39 12.68
N ALA A 113 24.59 6.63 13.99
CA ALA A 113 24.10 7.89 14.57
C ALA A 113 24.77 9.14 13.95
N ASP A 114 26.04 9.05 13.60
CA ASP A 114 26.79 10.16 12.98
C ASP A 114 26.52 10.33 11.48
N ASP A 115 25.89 9.34 10.84
CA ASP A 115 25.43 9.44 9.45
C ASP A 115 24.12 10.26 9.33
N ILE A 116 23.55 10.69 10.46
CA ILE A 116 22.35 11.52 10.54
C ILE A 116 22.72 12.91 11.08
N VAL A 117 22.45 13.94 10.29
CA VAL A 117 22.77 15.34 10.63
C VAL A 117 21.57 16.21 10.35
N VAL A 118 21.19 17.08 11.31
CA VAL A 118 20.19 18.13 11.06
C VAL A 118 20.91 19.26 10.36
N ARG A 119 20.78 19.30 9.04
CA ARG A 119 21.41 20.32 8.19
C ARG A 119 20.79 21.68 8.48
N ARG A 120 19.46 21.74 8.50
CA ARG A 120 18.70 22.99 8.67
C ARG A 120 17.60 22.83 9.71
N TRP A 121 17.45 23.86 10.53
CA TRP A 121 16.31 24.07 11.43
C TRP A 121 15.84 25.50 11.20
N THR A 122 14.57 25.67 10.84
CA THR A 122 13.94 26.99 10.79
C THR A 122 12.71 26.94 11.67
N ALA A 123 12.57 27.92 12.58
CA ALA A 123 11.44 27.98 13.48
C ALA A 123 10.95 29.42 13.62
N SER A 124 9.63 29.57 13.68
CA SER A 124 8.94 30.82 13.97
C SER A 124 8.10 30.62 15.22
N VAL A 125 8.20 31.56 16.17
CA VAL A 125 7.37 31.59 17.37
C VAL A 125 6.10 32.38 17.07
N MET A 126 4.96 31.70 17.14
CA MET A 126 3.65 32.21 16.75
C MET A 126 2.85 32.78 17.93
N SER A 127 3.28 32.52 19.17
CA SER A 127 2.62 33.04 20.38
C SER A 127 3.05 34.47 20.69
N GLU A 128 2.08 35.37 20.77
CA GLU A 128 2.29 36.76 21.19
C GLU A 128 2.82 36.82 22.63
N GLY A 129 3.67 37.81 22.92
CA GLY A 129 4.21 38.03 24.28
C GLY A 129 5.24 36.99 24.75
N THR A 130 5.71 36.09 23.88
CA THR A 130 6.78 35.14 24.22
C THR A 130 8.08 35.89 24.54
N PRO A 131 8.72 35.66 25.71
CA PRO A 131 9.96 36.35 26.10
C PRO A 131 11.09 36.19 25.07
N ALA A 132 11.88 37.24 24.86
CA ALA A 132 12.94 37.28 23.84
C ALA A 132 14.02 36.20 24.04
N ASN A 133 14.35 35.83 25.29
CA ASN A 133 15.27 34.75 25.61
C ASN A 133 14.71 33.38 25.19
N VAL A 134 13.40 33.14 25.36
CA VAL A 134 12.71 31.93 24.90
C VAL A 134 12.74 31.84 23.38
N VAL A 135 12.41 32.94 22.69
CA VAL A 135 12.47 33.02 21.22
C VAL A 135 13.88 32.72 20.72
N SER A 136 14.89 33.38 21.29
CA SER A 136 16.30 33.21 20.92
C SER A 136 16.79 31.77 21.13
N TYR A 137 16.33 31.12 22.20
CA TYR A 137 16.65 29.71 22.46
C TYR A 137 16.07 28.78 21.38
N VAL A 138 14.78 28.93 21.05
CA VAL A 138 14.08 28.06 20.07
C VAL A 138 14.67 28.15 18.67
N VAL A 139 15.06 29.35 18.23
CA VAL A 139 15.64 29.56 16.89
C VAL A 139 17.15 29.32 16.85
N GLY A 140 17.79 29.14 18.02
CA GLY A 140 19.23 29.04 18.16
C GLY A 140 19.81 27.63 17.97
N ASP A 141 21.14 27.58 17.83
CA ASP A 141 21.89 26.33 17.59
C ASP A 141 21.80 25.33 18.74
N GLN A 142 21.61 25.80 19.98
CA GLN A 142 21.47 24.91 21.13
C GLN A 142 20.22 24.03 21.00
N PHE A 143 19.08 24.60 20.58
CA PHE A 143 17.87 23.84 20.35
C PHE A 143 18.06 22.85 19.18
N LYS A 144 18.64 23.32 18.07
CA LYS A 144 18.98 22.50 16.90
C LYS A 144 19.84 21.29 17.28
N ALA A 145 20.88 21.48 18.10
CA ALA A 145 21.76 20.41 18.55
C ALA A 145 21.02 19.34 19.38
N ARG A 146 20.11 19.77 20.27
CA ARG A 146 19.27 18.86 21.07
C ARG A 146 18.27 18.11 20.22
N LEU A 147 17.68 18.77 19.24
CA LEU A 147 16.79 18.15 18.26
C LEU A 147 17.52 17.09 17.43
N GLN A 148 18.72 17.38 16.95
CA GLN A 148 19.57 16.40 16.26
C GLN A 148 19.83 15.18 17.13
N GLN A 149 20.17 15.38 18.41
CA GLN A 149 20.40 14.27 19.33
C GLN A 149 19.12 13.45 19.56
N ALA A 150 17.96 14.09 19.68
CA ALA A 150 16.68 13.40 19.81
C ALA A 150 16.35 12.53 18.58
N ILE A 151 16.59 13.05 17.36
CA ILE A 151 16.42 12.29 16.11
C ILE A 151 17.36 11.09 16.07
N ARG A 152 18.65 11.29 16.39
CA ARG A 152 19.65 10.20 16.45
C ARG A 152 19.24 9.10 17.42
N VAL A 153 18.79 9.48 18.61
CA VAL A 153 18.27 8.55 19.64
C VAL A 153 17.03 7.82 19.11
N ALA A 154 16.07 8.52 18.53
CA ALA A 154 14.85 7.91 18.01
C ALA A 154 15.12 6.87 16.91
N ILE A 155 16.10 7.11 16.05
CA ILE A 155 16.52 6.15 15.02
C ILE A 155 17.31 4.99 15.66
N ALA A 156 18.28 5.27 16.53
CA ALA A 156 19.09 4.24 17.19
C ALA A 156 18.25 3.26 18.02
N PHE A 157 17.23 3.75 18.71
CA PHE A 157 16.26 2.91 19.46
C PHE A 157 15.12 2.39 18.59
N ARG A 158 15.16 2.58 17.26
CA ARG A 158 14.15 2.14 16.29
C ARG A 158 12.72 2.61 16.61
N LEU A 159 12.59 3.78 17.24
CA LEU A 159 11.32 4.46 17.47
C LEU A 159 10.76 5.07 16.18
N ILE A 160 11.65 5.44 15.25
CA ILE A 160 11.32 5.80 13.87
C ILE A 160 11.81 4.66 12.97
N LYS A 161 10.90 3.95 12.30
CA LYS A 161 11.27 2.94 11.30
C LYS A 161 11.73 3.65 10.03
N LEU A 162 13.01 3.51 9.67
CA LEU A 162 13.53 3.96 8.39
C LEU A 162 13.02 3.04 7.27
N PRO A 163 12.85 3.57 6.03
CA PRO A 163 12.39 2.77 4.91
C PRO A 163 13.34 1.59 4.65
N ALA A 164 12.76 0.42 4.41
CA ALA A 164 13.47 -0.77 3.92
C ALA A 164 13.18 -0.93 2.43
N ILE A 165 14.13 -1.43 1.66
CA ILE A 165 13.91 -1.77 0.25
C ILE A 165 13.81 -3.28 0.16
N ASP A 166 12.63 -3.77 -0.20
CA ASP A 166 12.40 -5.18 -0.41
C ASP A 166 13.14 -5.65 -1.67
N ALA A 167 14.18 -6.44 -1.48
CA ALA A 167 14.99 -7.04 -2.53
C ALA A 167 14.67 -8.53 -2.71
N SER A 168 13.56 -9.03 -2.16
CA SER A 168 13.09 -10.41 -2.36
C SER A 168 12.85 -10.74 -3.83
N PHE A 169 12.70 -9.73 -4.68
CA PHE A 169 12.65 -9.89 -6.13
C PHE A 169 13.98 -10.34 -6.78
N PHE A 170 15.08 -10.38 -6.03
CA PHE A 170 16.29 -11.11 -6.44
C PHE A 170 16.36 -12.53 -5.87
N GLY A 171 15.30 -12.98 -5.20
CA GLY A 171 15.18 -14.33 -4.67
C GLY A 171 16.33 -14.68 -3.70
N PRO A 172 16.99 -15.84 -3.88
CA PRO A 172 18.15 -16.24 -3.06
C PRO A 172 19.31 -15.25 -3.09
N LEU A 173 19.52 -14.56 -4.22
CA LEU A 173 20.67 -13.66 -4.40
C LEU A 173 20.70 -12.54 -3.34
N ALA A 174 19.56 -11.94 -3.01
CA ALA A 174 19.49 -10.92 -1.97
C ALA A 174 19.88 -11.45 -0.58
N ARG A 175 19.59 -12.73 -0.30
CA ARG A 175 19.97 -13.41 0.95
C ARG A 175 21.45 -13.79 0.98
N LEU A 176 22.04 -14.08 -0.17
CA LEU A 176 23.45 -14.44 -0.33
C LEU A 176 24.37 -13.21 -0.44
N SER A 177 23.80 -12.02 -0.58
CA SER A 177 24.58 -10.79 -0.63
C SER A 177 25.33 -10.56 0.68
N THR A 178 26.61 -10.25 0.58
CA THR A 178 27.49 -10.06 1.74
C THR A 178 27.63 -8.59 2.13
N SER A 179 27.42 -7.67 1.18
CA SER A 179 27.38 -6.23 1.43
C SER A 179 26.57 -5.51 0.36
N VAL A 180 26.10 -4.31 0.70
CA VAL A 180 25.35 -3.43 -0.19
C VAL A 180 26.12 -2.12 -0.36
N ALA A 181 26.49 -1.80 -1.59
CA ALA A 181 27.00 -0.48 -1.94
C ALA A 181 25.83 0.42 -2.35
N ALA A 182 25.87 1.69 -1.97
CA ALA A 182 24.79 2.63 -2.25
C ALA A 182 25.32 3.97 -2.78
N ARG A 183 24.60 4.53 -3.74
CA ARG A 183 24.86 5.85 -4.32
C ARG A 183 23.56 6.59 -4.54
N VAL A 184 23.52 7.84 -4.11
CA VAL A 184 22.47 8.78 -4.45
C VAL A 184 22.94 9.61 -5.64
N ARG A 185 22.05 9.74 -6.62
CA ARG A 185 22.13 10.74 -7.70
C ARG A 185 20.85 11.58 -7.66
N ASP A 186 20.82 12.70 -8.36
CA ASP A 186 19.63 13.56 -8.33
C ASP A 186 18.39 12.80 -8.79
N GLY A 187 17.39 12.70 -7.89
CA GLY A 187 16.14 11.99 -8.13
C GLY A 187 16.18 10.46 -8.04
N VAL A 188 17.32 9.83 -7.73
CA VAL A 188 17.42 8.36 -7.63
C VAL A 188 18.36 7.88 -6.53
N LEU A 189 17.99 6.76 -5.91
CA LEU A 189 18.84 5.93 -5.05
C LEU A 189 19.24 4.67 -5.83
N LEU A 190 20.54 4.42 -5.93
CA LEU A 190 21.16 3.30 -6.61
C LEU A 190 21.79 2.38 -5.57
N LEU A 191 21.53 1.09 -5.67
CA LEU A 191 22.08 0.06 -4.78
C LEU A 191 22.76 -1.02 -5.63
N GLY A 192 23.92 -1.47 -5.20
CA GLY A 192 24.65 -2.62 -5.76
C GLY A 192 24.84 -3.69 -4.69
N LEU A 193 24.47 -4.93 -4.99
CA LEU A 193 24.61 -6.08 -4.12
C LEU A 193 25.90 -6.82 -4.49
N ASN A 194 26.83 -6.89 -3.54
CA ASN A 194 28.03 -7.70 -3.67
C ASN A 194 27.79 -9.11 -3.14
N VAL A 195 28.47 -10.07 -3.74
CA VAL A 195 28.58 -11.44 -3.22
C VAL A 195 30.06 -11.77 -3.16
N GLU A 196 30.56 -12.00 -1.95
CA GLU A 196 31.97 -12.36 -1.74
C GLU A 196 32.03 -13.46 -0.68
N ASN A 197 32.27 -14.69 -1.14
CA ASN A 197 32.41 -15.88 -0.31
C ASN A 197 33.57 -16.74 -0.82
N GLU A 198 33.84 -17.89 -0.19
CA GLU A 198 34.97 -18.77 -0.55
C GLU A 198 34.90 -19.32 -1.98
N SER A 199 33.70 -19.38 -2.57
CA SER A 199 33.45 -19.99 -3.90
C SER A 199 33.26 -18.97 -5.02
N GLU A 200 32.78 -17.77 -4.70
CA GLU A 200 32.44 -16.72 -5.66
C GLU A 200 32.78 -15.32 -5.14
N SER A 201 33.35 -14.48 -6.00
CA SER A 201 33.59 -13.06 -5.72
C SER A 201 33.08 -12.23 -6.89
N ILE A 202 31.97 -11.52 -6.66
CA ILE A 202 31.32 -10.60 -7.58
C ILE A 202 31.14 -9.28 -6.83
N VAL A 203 32.09 -8.37 -7.03
CA VAL A 203 32.17 -7.06 -6.38
C VAL A 203 32.11 -5.97 -7.45
N GLY A 204 31.12 -5.10 -7.35
CA GLY A 204 30.89 -4.05 -8.34
C GLY A 204 31.54 -2.71 -8.01
N ASN A 205 31.47 -1.78 -8.96
CA ASN A 205 31.91 -0.40 -8.77
C ASN A 205 30.70 0.54 -8.60
N VAL A 206 30.54 1.07 -7.39
CA VAL A 206 29.40 1.92 -7.02
C VAL A 206 29.33 3.21 -7.84
N ASP A 207 30.47 3.76 -8.26
CA ASP A 207 30.52 5.00 -9.03
C ASP A 207 30.11 4.81 -10.50
N ALA A 208 30.16 3.57 -11.00
CA ALA A 208 29.70 3.21 -12.33
C ALA A 208 28.18 2.98 -12.41
N LEU A 209 27.47 2.89 -11.28
CA LEU A 209 26.00 2.77 -11.26
C LEU A 209 25.33 4.04 -11.79
N VAL A 210 24.36 3.88 -12.68
CA VAL A 210 23.54 4.95 -13.27
C VAL A 210 22.04 4.62 -13.12
N ASP A 211 21.15 5.58 -13.34
CA ASP A 211 19.71 5.28 -13.43
C ASP A 211 19.44 4.39 -14.66
N PHE A 212 19.03 3.15 -14.40
CA PHE A 212 18.63 2.18 -15.42
C PHE A 212 17.13 1.83 -15.34
N ALA A 213 16.32 2.61 -14.62
CA ALA A 213 14.89 2.32 -14.43
C ALA A 213 14.04 2.46 -15.69
N ARG A 214 14.57 3.06 -16.75
CA ARG A 214 13.85 3.33 -18.01
C ARG A 214 12.54 4.09 -17.75
N SER A 215 11.39 3.57 -18.16
CA SER A 215 10.07 4.14 -17.89
C SER A 215 9.45 3.69 -16.57
N ASN A 216 10.16 2.90 -15.76
CA ASN A 216 9.67 2.32 -14.51
C ASN A 216 10.07 3.16 -13.30
N ASP A 217 9.46 2.91 -12.15
CA ASP A 217 9.72 3.63 -10.91
C ASP A 217 10.82 2.96 -10.08
N VAL A 218 10.88 1.64 -10.14
CA VAL A 218 11.98 0.82 -9.61
C VAL A 218 12.45 -0.12 -10.72
N ALA A 219 13.76 -0.35 -10.80
CA ALA A 219 14.29 -1.42 -11.62
C ALA A 219 15.33 -2.24 -10.88
N GLY A 220 15.40 -3.52 -11.24
CA GLY A 220 16.43 -4.45 -10.81
C GLY A 220 17.16 -5.02 -12.00
N VAL A 221 18.47 -5.22 -11.86
CA VAL A 221 19.27 -5.99 -12.82
C VAL A 221 20.08 -7.04 -12.08
N VAL A 222 20.19 -8.23 -12.67
CA VAL A 222 21.04 -9.33 -12.18
C VAL A 222 22.11 -9.58 -13.23
N ASN A 223 23.37 -9.58 -12.81
CA ASN A 223 24.51 -9.87 -13.68
C ASN A 223 24.45 -11.32 -14.17
N ALA A 224 24.80 -11.56 -15.44
CA ALA A 224 24.88 -12.90 -16.01
C ALA A 224 25.73 -13.86 -15.14
N ALA A 225 26.84 -13.39 -14.56
CA ALA A 225 27.67 -14.18 -13.66
C ALA A 225 26.94 -14.64 -12.38
N ALA A 226 25.94 -13.88 -11.92
CA ALA A 226 25.13 -14.18 -10.75
C ALA A 226 23.84 -14.98 -11.08
N THR A 227 23.64 -15.40 -12.34
CA THR A 227 22.43 -16.13 -12.75
C THR A 227 22.27 -17.45 -11.99
N ALA A 228 23.37 -18.17 -11.74
CA ALA A 228 23.35 -19.42 -10.98
C ALA A 228 22.88 -19.19 -9.53
N LEU A 229 23.32 -18.07 -8.91
CA LEU A 229 22.90 -17.67 -7.57
C LEU A 229 21.41 -17.28 -7.51
N LEU A 230 20.93 -16.53 -8.52
CA LEU A 230 19.50 -16.19 -8.65
C LEU A 230 18.64 -17.45 -8.67
N LEU A 231 19.13 -18.52 -9.29
CA LEU A 231 18.45 -19.80 -9.47
C LEU A 231 18.93 -20.89 -8.49
N ASN A 232 19.55 -20.52 -7.36
CA ASN A 232 20.11 -21.49 -6.42
C ASN A 232 19.04 -22.37 -5.75
N ASP A 233 17.85 -21.83 -5.45
CA ASP A 233 16.73 -22.61 -4.92
C ASP A 233 16.24 -23.66 -5.95
N LEU A 234 16.39 -23.35 -7.24
CA LEU A 234 16.11 -24.29 -8.33
C LEU A 234 17.13 -25.42 -8.34
N HIS A 235 18.42 -25.08 -8.32
CA HIS A 235 19.51 -26.04 -8.21
C HIS A 235 19.29 -27.02 -7.05
N THR A 236 19.04 -26.49 -5.85
CA THR A 236 18.84 -27.27 -4.62
C THR A 236 17.72 -28.29 -4.78
N ARG A 237 16.58 -27.89 -5.35
CA ARG A 237 15.43 -28.80 -5.50
C ARG A 237 15.62 -29.84 -6.59
N ILE A 238 16.37 -29.53 -7.66
CA ILE A 238 16.75 -30.52 -8.66
C ILE A 238 17.62 -31.60 -8.03
N VAL A 239 18.63 -31.19 -7.24
CA VAL A 239 19.49 -32.11 -6.49
C VAL A 239 18.63 -33.02 -5.61
N THR A 240 17.75 -32.44 -4.78
CA THR A 240 16.88 -33.22 -3.88
C THR A 240 16.00 -34.22 -4.64
N SER A 241 15.44 -33.84 -5.79
CA SER A 241 14.58 -34.72 -6.57
C SER A 241 15.33 -35.83 -7.30
N ILE A 242 16.54 -35.55 -7.78
CA ILE A 242 17.44 -36.55 -8.37
C ILE A 242 17.89 -37.56 -7.30
N GLU A 243 18.22 -37.07 -6.10
CA GLU A 243 18.57 -37.89 -4.94
C GLU A 243 17.41 -38.78 -4.50
N ASN A 244 16.18 -38.24 -4.44
CA ASN A 244 14.97 -39.01 -4.14
C ASN A 244 14.70 -40.12 -5.17
N ALA A 245 15.16 -39.96 -6.41
CA ALA A 245 15.10 -40.98 -7.45
C ALA A 245 16.26 -42.00 -7.37
N GLY A 246 17.14 -41.90 -6.37
CA GLY A 246 18.30 -42.77 -6.18
C GLY A 246 19.43 -42.52 -7.19
N ALA A 247 19.61 -41.27 -7.61
CA ALA A 247 20.66 -40.82 -8.53
C ALA A 247 21.46 -39.66 -7.91
N SER A 248 22.59 -39.28 -8.51
CA SER A 248 23.39 -38.10 -8.15
C SER A 248 23.42 -37.09 -9.29
N LEU A 249 23.47 -35.79 -8.99
CA LEU A 249 23.69 -34.74 -9.99
C LEU A 249 25.19 -34.52 -10.16
N ASP A 250 25.76 -34.90 -11.32
CA ASP A 250 27.19 -34.80 -11.59
C ASP A 250 27.60 -33.41 -12.09
N ARG A 251 26.73 -32.79 -12.90
CA ARG A 251 26.97 -31.45 -13.45
C ARG A 251 25.65 -30.71 -13.57
N PHE A 252 25.70 -29.40 -13.32
CA PHE A 252 24.58 -28.49 -13.47
C PHE A 252 25.12 -27.15 -13.93
N SER A 253 24.48 -26.56 -14.94
CA SER A 253 24.80 -25.22 -15.39
C SER A 253 23.52 -24.48 -15.79
N VAL A 254 23.56 -23.19 -15.56
CA VAL A 254 22.50 -22.27 -15.95
C VAL A 254 23.15 -21.06 -16.59
N THR A 255 22.72 -20.73 -17.79
CA THR A 255 23.16 -19.53 -18.49
C THR A 255 21.97 -18.69 -18.91
N SER A 256 22.17 -17.38 -18.93
CA SER A 256 21.19 -16.42 -19.45
C SER A 256 21.37 -16.25 -20.95
N ALA A 257 20.26 -16.24 -21.69
CA ALA A 257 20.20 -16.02 -23.12
C ALA A 257 19.06 -15.04 -23.44
N ALA A 258 18.98 -14.58 -24.69
CA ALA A 258 17.93 -13.66 -25.10
C ALA A 258 16.54 -14.33 -24.99
N GLY A 259 15.76 -13.90 -24.00
CA GLY A 259 14.40 -14.35 -23.75
C GLY A 259 14.24 -15.60 -22.87
N TYR A 260 15.31 -16.27 -22.45
CA TYR A 260 15.23 -17.50 -21.66
C TYR A 260 16.47 -17.77 -20.81
N PHE A 261 16.31 -18.57 -19.76
CA PHE A 261 17.45 -19.25 -19.13
C PHE A 261 17.65 -20.62 -19.77
N GLN A 262 18.86 -20.93 -20.17
CA GLN A 262 19.23 -22.26 -20.62
C GLN A 262 19.73 -23.05 -19.42
N VAL A 263 19.09 -24.18 -19.14
CA VAL A 263 19.50 -25.08 -18.07
C VAL A 263 20.02 -26.36 -18.70
N SER A 264 21.15 -26.84 -18.20
CA SER A 264 21.69 -28.14 -18.61
C SER A 264 22.34 -28.86 -17.43
N GLY A 265 22.37 -30.18 -17.50
CA GLY A 265 23.02 -30.97 -16.46
C GLY A 265 23.23 -32.43 -16.87
N ALA A 266 23.85 -33.19 -15.97
CA ALA A 266 23.87 -34.63 -16.06
C ALA A 266 23.63 -35.26 -14.69
N ALA A 267 22.75 -36.26 -14.69
CA ALA A 267 22.46 -37.09 -13.53
C ALA A 267 23.05 -38.49 -13.75
N ARG A 268 23.59 -39.11 -12.70
CA ARG A 268 24.15 -40.47 -12.73
C ARG A 268 23.40 -41.40 -11.80
N LYS A 269 23.18 -42.61 -12.28
CA LYS A 269 22.73 -43.76 -11.48
C LYS A 269 23.62 -44.96 -11.79
N SER A 270 23.51 -46.02 -11.00
CA SER A 270 24.25 -47.29 -11.24
C SER A 270 24.05 -47.86 -12.65
N SER A 271 22.95 -47.53 -13.33
CA SER A 271 22.61 -47.95 -14.69
C SER A 271 23.14 -47.05 -15.81
N GLY A 272 23.76 -45.89 -15.50
CA GLY A 272 24.30 -44.97 -16.51
C GLY A 272 24.19 -43.49 -16.14
N THR A 273 24.72 -42.63 -17.01
CA THR A 273 24.63 -41.16 -16.92
C THR A 273 23.61 -40.68 -17.95
N VAL A 274 22.83 -39.66 -17.56
CA VAL A 274 21.85 -39.04 -18.43
C VAL A 274 22.08 -37.54 -18.50
N ASN A 275 22.12 -37.02 -19.71
CA ASN A 275 22.24 -35.60 -19.99
C ASN A 275 20.86 -35.00 -20.26
N PHE A 276 20.62 -33.81 -19.71
CA PHE A 276 19.39 -33.07 -19.94
C PHE A 276 19.69 -31.61 -20.27
N SER A 277 18.85 -31.02 -21.11
CA SER A 277 18.78 -29.58 -21.33
C SER A 277 17.35 -29.14 -21.64
N PHE A 278 17.01 -27.92 -21.25
CA PHE A 278 15.74 -27.29 -21.60
C PHE A 278 15.86 -25.78 -21.40
N LEU A 279 14.86 -25.06 -21.89
CA LEU A 279 14.76 -23.61 -21.81
C LEU A 279 13.70 -23.23 -20.80
N VAL A 280 13.99 -22.21 -20.00
CA VAL A 280 13.06 -21.60 -19.05
C VAL A 280 12.64 -20.25 -19.61
N VAL A 281 11.39 -20.15 -20.05
CA VAL A 281 10.85 -18.98 -20.74
C VAL A 281 9.84 -18.26 -19.83
N PRO A 282 10.01 -16.95 -19.57
CA PRO A 282 9.06 -16.18 -18.77
C PRO A 282 7.80 -15.83 -19.58
N SER A 283 6.66 -15.78 -18.89
CA SER A 283 5.37 -15.27 -19.37
C SER A 283 4.82 -14.23 -18.40
N MET A 284 4.28 -13.13 -18.92
CA MET A 284 3.68 -12.03 -18.14
C MET A 284 2.15 -12.14 -17.97
N PHE A 285 1.58 -13.28 -18.36
CA PHE A 285 0.18 -13.61 -18.21
C PHE A 285 0.00 -15.07 -17.84
N HIS A 286 -0.94 -15.34 -16.94
CA HIS A 286 -1.39 -16.69 -16.66
C HIS A 286 -2.82 -16.87 -17.18
N THR A 287 -3.08 -18.04 -17.75
CA THR A 287 -4.41 -18.42 -18.25
C THR A 287 -4.90 -19.65 -17.53
N ARG A 288 -5.90 -19.48 -16.66
CA ARG A 288 -6.63 -20.59 -16.06
C ARG A 288 -7.79 -21.00 -16.97
N PRO A 289 -7.81 -22.24 -17.45
CA PRO A 289 -8.92 -22.73 -18.24
C PRO A 289 -10.20 -22.79 -17.41
N GLY A 290 -11.33 -22.56 -18.08
CA GLY A 290 -12.65 -22.77 -17.49
C GLY A 290 -12.97 -24.26 -17.36
N LYS A 291 -14.01 -24.58 -16.59
CA LYS A 291 -14.54 -25.96 -16.53
C LYS A 291 -16.05 -25.96 -16.51
N PHE A 292 -16.62 -26.86 -17.30
CA PHE A 292 -18.04 -27.16 -17.27
C PHE A 292 -18.34 -28.25 -16.25
N PHE A 293 -19.39 -28.04 -15.48
CA PHE A 293 -19.93 -29.01 -14.54
C PHE A 293 -21.40 -29.28 -14.91
N THR A 294 -21.67 -30.48 -15.41
CA THR A 294 -23.03 -30.94 -15.71
C THR A 294 -23.77 -31.23 -14.41
N PHE A 295 -24.89 -30.52 -14.16
CA PHE A 295 -25.68 -30.68 -12.92
C PHE A 295 -27.18 -30.48 -13.19
N LEU A 296 -28.03 -31.30 -12.54
CA LEU A 296 -29.48 -31.15 -12.50
C LEU A 296 -29.90 -30.35 -11.26
N PRO A 297 -30.63 -29.21 -11.38
CA PRO A 297 -31.32 -28.75 -12.59
C PRO A 297 -30.59 -27.68 -13.42
N LYS A 298 -29.38 -27.23 -13.05
CA LYS A 298 -28.66 -26.18 -13.80
C LYS A 298 -27.18 -26.46 -13.97
N ASN A 299 -26.75 -26.65 -15.20
CA ASN A 299 -25.34 -26.70 -15.55
C ASN A 299 -24.59 -25.46 -15.02
N ARG A 300 -23.40 -25.68 -14.48
CA ARG A 300 -22.53 -24.62 -13.99
C ARG A 300 -21.29 -24.54 -14.86
N TRP A 301 -20.93 -23.32 -15.22
CA TRP A 301 -19.74 -23.04 -15.99
C TRP A 301 -18.85 -22.11 -15.18
N VAL A 302 -17.62 -22.55 -14.95
CA VAL A 302 -16.56 -21.69 -14.46
C VAL A 302 -15.89 -21.10 -15.69
N ASN A 303 -16.02 -19.78 -15.88
CA ASN A 303 -15.34 -19.07 -16.97
C ASN A 303 -13.83 -19.22 -16.85
N SER A 304 -13.16 -19.33 -18.00
CA SER A 304 -11.71 -19.14 -18.05
C SER A 304 -11.36 -17.77 -17.47
N ARG A 305 -10.18 -17.69 -16.86
CA ARG A 305 -9.67 -16.45 -16.28
C ARG A 305 -8.27 -16.25 -16.81
N ILE A 306 -8.05 -15.08 -17.39
CA ILE A 306 -6.72 -14.61 -17.77
C ILE A 306 -6.42 -13.44 -16.84
N TRP A 307 -5.25 -13.44 -16.22
CA TRP A 307 -4.83 -12.29 -15.42
C TRP A 307 -3.34 -12.02 -15.56
N PRO A 308 -2.92 -10.78 -15.26
CA PRO A 308 -1.51 -10.42 -15.31
C PRO A 308 -0.77 -11.14 -14.18
N ALA A 309 0.20 -12.01 -14.54
CA ALA A 309 0.98 -12.81 -13.61
C ALA A 309 2.36 -13.11 -14.20
N LEU A 310 3.40 -13.24 -13.37
CA LEU A 310 4.67 -13.78 -13.84
C LEU A 310 4.64 -15.31 -13.67
N GLU A 311 4.89 -16.01 -14.77
CA GLU A 311 4.96 -17.47 -14.85
C GLU A 311 6.18 -17.87 -15.67
N PHE A 312 6.67 -19.10 -15.49
CA PHE A 312 7.74 -19.66 -16.29
C PHE A 312 7.30 -20.97 -16.90
N HIS A 313 7.59 -21.16 -18.18
CA HIS A 313 7.31 -22.38 -18.92
C HIS A 313 8.61 -23.04 -19.37
N LEU A 314 8.54 -24.35 -19.58
CA LEU A 314 9.66 -25.13 -20.09
C LEU A 314 9.47 -25.38 -21.57
N GLU A 315 10.48 -25.06 -22.36
CA GLU A 315 10.52 -25.28 -23.80
C GLU A 315 11.79 -26.05 -24.20
N GLY A 316 11.78 -26.64 -25.40
CA GLY A 316 12.98 -27.24 -25.99
C GLY A 316 13.61 -28.34 -25.14
N VAL A 317 12.79 -29.15 -24.46
CA VAL A 317 13.29 -30.17 -23.54
C VAL A 317 13.95 -31.30 -24.31
N HIS A 318 15.22 -31.54 -24.01
CA HIS A 318 16.05 -32.56 -24.63
C HIS A 318 16.69 -33.45 -23.58
N THR A 319 16.61 -34.76 -23.79
CA THR A 319 17.25 -35.79 -22.97
C THR A 319 17.83 -36.87 -23.88
N ASP A 320 18.99 -37.42 -23.53
CA ASP A 320 19.63 -38.50 -24.31
C ASP A 320 19.11 -39.92 -23.97
N VAL A 321 18.03 -40.03 -23.18
CA VAL A 321 17.39 -41.30 -22.78
C VAL A 321 15.86 -41.23 -22.84
N ASP A 322 15.21 -42.36 -23.15
CA ASP A 322 13.77 -42.46 -23.38
C ASP A 322 12.89 -42.33 -22.11
N ARG A 323 11.66 -41.84 -22.34
CA ARG A 323 10.63 -41.19 -21.47
C ARG A 323 10.40 -41.56 -19.99
N SER A 324 10.97 -42.61 -19.39
CA SER A 324 10.44 -43.10 -18.09
C SER A 324 11.00 -42.46 -16.82
N TRP A 325 12.16 -41.78 -16.88
CA TRP A 325 12.89 -41.37 -15.66
C TRP A 325 13.08 -39.83 -15.50
N TRP A 326 13.06 -39.04 -16.58
CA TRP A 326 13.27 -37.58 -16.55
C TRP A 326 11.99 -36.75 -16.34
N VAL A 327 10.80 -37.37 -16.37
CA VAL A 327 9.52 -36.70 -16.06
C VAL A 327 9.53 -36.11 -14.64
N ILE A 328 10.23 -36.75 -13.69
CA ILE A 328 10.44 -36.27 -12.32
C ILE A 328 11.22 -34.95 -12.30
N VAL A 329 12.21 -34.80 -13.18
CA VAL A 329 13.01 -33.59 -13.32
C VAL A 329 12.11 -32.44 -13.82
N LEU A 330 11.30 -32.67 -14.87
CA LEU A 330 10.34 -31.69 -15.40
C LEU A 330 9.30 -31.20 -14.37
N GLU A 331 8.68 -32.11 -13.61
CA GLU A 331 7.65 -31.76 -12.63
C GLU A 331 8.20 -30.85 -11.51
N VAL A 332 9.47 -31.04 -11.15
CA VAL A 332 10.17 -30.22 -10.15
C VAL A 332 10.51 -28.84 -10.72
N PHE A 333 10.92 -28.74 -11.98
CA PHE A 333 11.22 -27.45 -12.61
C PHE A 333 9.98 -26.54 -12.70
N LEU A 334 8.83 -27.05 -13.14
CA LEU A 334 7.59 -26.28 -13.23
C LEU A 334 7.09 -25.80 -11.86
N GLY A 335 7.30 -26.57 -10.80
CA GLY A 335 6.90 -26.20 -9.44
C GLY A 335 7.77 -25.10 -8.80
N VAL A 336 9.04 -25.01 -9.19
CA VAL A 336 10.06 -24.23 -8.47
C VAL A 336 10.33 -22.87 -9.08
N LEU A 337 10.37 -22.78 -10.41
CA LEU A 337 10.52 -21.49 -11.09
C LEU A 337 9.35 -20.57 -10.76
N THR A 338 8.13 -21.11 -10.77
CA THR A 338 6.94 -20.33 -10.45
C THR A 338 6.91 -19.90 -8.98
N VAL A 339 7.51 -20.65 -8.02
CA VAL A 339 7.56 -20.25 -6.60
C VAL A 339 8.76 -19.38 -6.22
N GLY A 340 9.96 -19.69 -6.71
CA GLY A 340 11.17 -18.89 -6.47
C GLY A 340 11.03 -17.47 -7.05
N PHE A 341 10.36 -17.35 -8.20
CA PHE A 341 9.93 -16.07 -8.76
C PHE A 341 8.51 -15.63 -8.32
N ALA A 342 7.70 -16.47 -7.66
CA ALA A 342 6.51 -15.96 -6.97
C ALA A 342 6.89 -15.12 -5.76
N THR A 343 8.00 -15.40 -5.09
CA THR A 343 8.51 -14.56 -4.00
C THR A 343 9.02 -13.18 -4.44
N LEU A 344 8.91 -12.80 -5.72
CA LEU A 344 9.09 -11.43 -6.21
C LEU A 344 7.95 -10.52 -5.70
N TYR A 345 7.93 -10.23 -4.41
CA TYR A 345 6.92 -9.37 -3.81
C TYR A 345 7.63 -8.25 -3.09
N ILE A 346 7.60 -7.06 -3.70
CA ILE A 346 8.02 -5.81 -3.07
C ILE A 346 6.90 -5.42 -2.09
N GLU A 347 6.84 -6.09 -0.95
CA GLU A 347 5.95 -5.76 0.16
C GLU A 347 6.63 -4.75 1.07
N ASP A 348 7.96 -4.83 1.23
CA ASP A 348 8.64 -4.14 2.32
C ASP A 348 9.03 -2.69 2.09
N LEU A 349 9.13 -2.24 0.84
CA LEU A 349 9.28 -0.81 0.51
C LEU A 349 8.05 0.01 0.92
N VAL A 350 6.91 -0.65 1.10
CA VAL A 350 5.65 -0.07 1.60
C VAL A 350 5.24 -0.70 2.95
N SER A 351 6.11 -1.50 3.60
CA SER A 351 5.73 -2.35 4.76
C SER A 351 5.46 -1.65 6.06
N ALA A 352 5.71 -0.34 6.16
CA ALA A 352 5.11 0.42 7.24
C ALA A 352 3.57 0.17 7.27
N ALA A 353 2.93 -0.02 6.10
CA ALA A 353 1.52 -0.39 5.98
C ALA A 353 1.24 -1.92 5.87
N ALA A 354 2.26 -2.79 5.85
CA ALA A 354 2.13 -4.21 5.47
C ALA A 354 2.03 -5.23 6.62
N GLU A 355 1.95 -4.82 7.90
CA GLU A 355 1.75 -5.75 9.01
C GLU A 355 0.46 -6.61 8.88
N ASN A 356 -0.46 -6.27 7.95
CA ASN A 356 -1.63 -7.07 7.58
C ASN A 356 -1.47 -7.95 6.30
N PHE A 357 -0.36 -7.88 5.56
CA PHE A 357 -0.18 -8.54 4.24
C PHE A 357 0.70 -9.81 4.29
N SER A 358 1.62 -9.91 5.25
CA SER A 358 2.59 -11.00 5.41
C SER A 358 1.99 -12.41 5.51
N GLY A 359 0.70 -12.52 5.87
CA GLY A 359 0.01 -13.79 6.02
C GLY A 359 -0.24 -14.57 4.73
N LYS A 360 -0.18 -13.96 3.53
CA LYS A 360 -0.51 -14.64 2.26
C LYS A 360 0.69 -15.07 1.41
N VAL A 361 1.88 -14.46 1.59
CA VAL A 361 3.08 -14.83 0.82
C VAL A 361 3.63 -16.19 1.26
N LYS A 362 3.53 -16.53 2.55
CA LYS A 362 3.93 -17.86 3.09
C LYS A 362 3.05 -19.02 2.61
N ALA A 363 1.96 -18.77 1.88
CA ALA A 363 0.98 -19.78 1.47
C ALA A 363 1.03 -20.16 -0.03
N ALA A 364 1.91 -19.55 -0.84
CA ALA A 364 1.99 -19.87 -2.26
C ALA A 364 2.59 -21.29 -2.46
N LYS A 365 1.79 -22.19 -3.04
CA LYS A 365 2.21 -23.56 -3.34
C LYS A 365 3.13 -23.59 -4.57
N PRO A 366 4.15 -24.50 -4.62
CA PRO A 366 4.94 -24.78 -5.82
C PRO A 366 4.08 -24.90 -7.08
N GLY A 367 4.40 -24.13 -8.14
CA GLY A 367 3.72 -24.17 -9.44
C GLY A 367 2.58 -23.16 -9.65
N ALA A 368 2.09 -22.47 -8.60
CA ALA A 368 0.99 -21.53 -8.75
C ALA A 368 1.44 -20.16 -9.33
N PRO A 369 0.68 -19.54 -10.25
CA PRO A 369 1.05 -18.28 -10.90
C PRO A 369 1.15 -17.10 -9.92
N ALA A 370 2.19 -16.27 -10.07
CA ALA A 370 2.44 -15.13 -9.21
C ALA A 370 1.72 -13.88 -9.72
N ALA A 371 0.79 -13.30 -8.96
CA ALA A 371 0.11 -12.08 -9.36
C ALA A 371 1.10 -10.91 -9.51
N ARG A 372 1.25 -10.37 -10.73
CA ARG A 372 2.25 -9.32 -11.02
C ARG A 372 1.82 -7.92 -10.61
N VAL A 373 0.52 -7.72 -10.35
CA VAL A 373 -0.04 -6.46 -9.86
C VAL A 373 -0.67 -6.68 -8.50
N ARG A 374 -0.29 -5.85 -7.53
CA ARG A 374 -0.87 -5.82 -6.20
C ARG A 374 -1.39 -4.43 -5.87
N ARG A 375 -2.48 -4.39 -5.10
CA ARG A 375 -3.11 -3.17 -4.63
C ARG A 375 -3.30 -3.29 -3.12
N THR A 376 -2.86 -2.30 -2.38
CA THR A 376 -3.21 -2.20 -0.97
C THR A 376 -4.61 -1.61 -0.82
N ILE A 377 -5.37 -2.11 0.16
CA ILE A 377 -6.64 -1.51 0.55
C ILE A 377 -6.30 -0.48 1.63
N PRO A 378 -6.47 0.82 1.37
CA PRO A 378 -6.17 1.83 2.37
C PRO A 378 -7.14 1.76 3.56
N PRO A 379 -6.70 2.10 4.78
CA PRO A 379 -7.63 2.48 5.84
C PRO A 379 -8.46 3.71 5.41
N PRO A 380 -9.59 4.00 6.07
CA PRO A 380 -10.35 5.23 5.81
C PRO A 380 -9.48 6.48 5.95
N GLY A 381 -9.43 7.33 4.92
CA GLY A 381 -8.54 8.51 4.87
C GLY A 381 -7.06 8.20 4.58
N GLY A 382 -6.72 6.93 4.35
CA GLY A 382 -5.37 6.46 4.02
C GLY A 382 -5.01 6.59 2.54
N VAL A 383 -3.89 5.97 2.17
CA VAL A 383 -3.35 5.92 0.81
C VAL A 383 -3.26 4.48 0.33
N GLY A 384 -3.91 4.20 -0.80
CA GLY A 384 -3.79 2.92 -1.48
C GLY A 384 -2.57 2.96 -2.39
N VAL A 385 -1.82 1.87 -2.50
CA VAL A 385 -0.65 1.77 -3.36
C VAL A 385 -0.85 0.59 -4.32
N ARG A 386 -0.71 0.85 -5.61
CA ARG A 386 -0.61 -0.17 -6.65
C ARG A 386 0.87 -0.38 -6.97
N ILE A 387 1.34 -1.61 -6.88
CA ILE A 387 2.67 -2.02 -7.32
C ILE A 387 2.50 -3.04 -8.43
N GLY A 388 3.21 -2.89 -9.54
CA GLY A 388 3.12 -3.79 -10.67
C GLY A 388 4.48 -4.10 -11.29
N VAL A 389 4.80 -5.37 -11.51
CA VAL A 389 5.90 -5.77 -12.41
C VAL A 389 5.40 -5.59 -13.84
N GLU A 390 5.90 -4.54 -14.48
CA GLU A 390 5.48 -4.15 -15.84
C GLU A 390 6.41 -4.72 -16.91
N GLN A 391 7.67 -5.01 -16.56
CA GLN A 391 8.67 -5.55 -17.48
C GLN A 391 9.51 -6.65 -16.79
N PHE A 392 9.80 -7.71 -17.53
CA PHE A 392 10.73 -8.78 -17.16
C PHE A 392 11.45 -9.23 -18.43
N GLU A 393 12.78 -9.09 -18.47
CA GLU A 393 13.59 -9.38 -19.65
C GLU A 393 14.78 -10.26 -19.24
N ILE A 394 15.06 -11.30 -20.02
CA ILE A 394 16.30 -12.08 -19.91
C ILE A 394 17.14 -11.77 -21.15
N THR A 395 18.40 -11.43 -20.94
CA THR A 395 19.37 -11.10 -21.98
C THR A 395 20.66 -11.89 -21.76
N THR A 396 21.58 -11.85 -22.71
CA THR A 396 22.92 -12.43 -22.54
C THR A 396 23.76 -11.72 -21.47
N ALA A 397 23.39 -10.49 -21.10
CA ALA A 397 24.05 -9.73 -20.03
C ALA A 397 23.44 -10.00 -18.65
N GLY A 398 22.33 -10.75 -18.58
CA GLY A 398 21.62 -11.06 -17.35
C GLY A 398 20.13 -10.75 -17.40
N THR A 399 19.53 -10.49 -16.25
CA THR A 399 18.07 -10.33 -16.10
C THR A 399 17.70 -8.91 -15.70
N TYR A 400 16.62 -8.36 -16.26
CA TYR A 400 16.08 -7.05 -15.93
C TYR A 400 14.63 -7.16 -15.41
N PHE A 401 14.33 -6.35 -14.40
CA PHE A 401 13.02 -6.23 -13.76
C PHE A 401 12.59 -4.76 -13.79
N GLY A 402 11.40 -4.46 -14.28
CA GLY A 402 10.81 -3.12 -14.26
C GLY A 402 9.51 -3.09 -13.46
N ILE A 403 9.46 -2.23 -12.44
CA ILE A 403 8.33 -2.12 -11.52
C ILE A 403 7.75 -0.70 -11.54
N SER A 404 6.42 -0.61 -11.62
CA SER A 404 5.68 0.64 -11.44
C SER A 404 5.02 0.71 -10.06
N THR A 405 4.97 1.92 -9.51
CA THR A 405 4.32 2.24 -8.25
C THR A 405 3.36 3.41 -8.46
N ARG A 406 2.12 3.27 -8.01
CA ARG A 406 1.13 4.34 -8.06
C ARG A 406 0.40 4.46 -6.74
N ALA A 407 0.53 5.61 -6.08
CA ALA A 407 -0.32 5.98 -4.97
C ALA A 407 -1.69 6.44 -5.47
N THR A 408 -2.74 6.04 -4.78
CA THR A 408 -4.10 6.59 -4.92
C THR A 408 -4.43 7.25 -3.59
N SER A 409 -4.36 8.58 -3.58
CA SER A 409 -4.76 9.39 -2.43
C SER A 409 -6.28 9.50 -2.37
N THR A 410 -6.78 9.58 -1.16
CA THR A 410 -8.18 9.87 -0.87
C THR A 410 -8.35 11.39 -0.87
N PRO A 411 -9.26 11.98 -1.66
CA PRO A 411 -9.54 13.40 -1.60
C PRO A 411 -10.47 13.73 -0.42
N VAL A 412 -10.54 15.02 -0.07
CA VAL A 412 -11.61 15.58 0.78
C VAL A 412 -12.95 15.18 0.18
N ALA A 413 -13.84 14.62 0.99
CA ALA A 413 -15.19 14.28 0.53
C ALA A 413 -16.20 14.43 1.66
N LEU A 414 -17.40 14.85 1.30
CA LEU A 414 -18.54 14.87 2.22
C LEU A 414 -19.38 13.62 2.01
N LEU A 415 -19.67 12.92 3.10
CA LEU A 415 -20.51 11.72 3.09
C LEU A 415 -21.81 12.02 3.82
N GLY A 416 -22.94 11.60 3.26
CA GLY A 416 -24.26 11.77 3.86
C GLY A 416 -25.39 11.64 2.84
N PRO A 417 -26.65 11.77 3.29
CA PRO A 417 -27.81 11.64 2.40
C PRO A 417 -28.01 12.87 1.52
N THR A 418 -28.41 12.65 0.27
CA THR A 418 -28.59 13.69 -0.77
C THR A 418 -30.03 13.85 -1.25
N ALA A 419 -30.88 12.86 -1.01
CA ALA A 419 -32.31 12.91 -1.28
C ALA A 419 -33.03 12.42 -0.04
N VAL A 420 -33.85 13.24 0.61
CA VAL A 420 -34.47 12.92 1.90
C VAL A 420 -36.00 13.02 1.76
N PRO A 421 -36.73 11.92 1.90
CA PRO A 421 -38.19 11.95 1.84
C PRO A 421 -38.80 12.74 3.00
N SER A 422 -39.92 13.43 2.77
CA SER A 422 -40.53 14.31 3.78
C SER A 422 -40.99 13.60 5.05
N ASN A 423 -41.31 12.30 4.98
CA ASN A 423 -41.60 11.48 6.17
C ASN A 423 -40.37 11.21 7.06
N TYR A 424 -39.17 11.55 6.58
CA TYR A 424 -37.93 11.57 7.35
C TYR A 424 -37.49 12.99 7.76
N ALA A 425 -38.28 14.04 7.49
CA ALA A 425 -37.91 15.41 7.86
C ALA A 425 -37.72 15.58 9.39
N GLY A 426 -38.40 14.76 10.19
CA GLY A 426 -38.25 14.72 11.65
C GLY A 426 -37.01 13.97 12.15
N ASP A 427 -36.20 13.38 11.27
CA ASP A 427 -34.98 12.67 11.65
C ASP A 427 -33.76 13.57 11.53
N VAL A 428 -32.82 13.40 12.46
CA VAL A 428 -31.50 14.03 12.35
C VAL A 428 -30.74 13.40 11.19
N LEU A 429 -30.29 14.23 10.26
CA LEU A 429 -29.39 13.89 9.19
C LEU A 429 -27.94 14.06 9.67
N ARG A 430 -27.04 13.21 9.18
CA ARG A 430 -25.61 13.26 9.51
C ARG A 430 -24.77 13.36 8.26
N TYR A 431 -23.81 14.27 8.32
CA TYR A 431 -22.79 14.48 7.33
C TYR A 431 -21.42 14.30 7.97
N LEU A 432 -20.54 13.59 7.27
CA LEU A 432 -19.20 13.28 7.74
C LEU A 432 -18.21 13.87 6.74
N MET A 433 -17.28 14.68 7.24
CA MET A 433 -16.12 15.09 6.49
C MET A 433 -15.11 13.93 6.48
N ARG A 434 -14.87 13.36 5.30
CA ARG A 434 -13.75 12.45 5.09
C ARG A 434 -12.49 13.27 4.82
N LEU A 435 -11.53 13.14 5.72
CA LEU A 435 -10.22 13.77 5.57
C LEU A 435 -9.47 13.22 4.34
N PRO A 436 -8.68 14.07 3.65
CA PRO A 436 -7.82 13.62 2.58
C PRO A 436 -6.61 12.85 3.14
N SER A 437 -5.93 12.12 2.26
CA SER A 437 -4.70 11.42 2.61
C SER A 437 -3.66 12.34 3.24
N GLY A 438 -3.04 11.89 4.33
CA GLY A 438 -2.01 12.67 5.03
C GLY A 438 -2.56 13.80 5.90
N VAL A 439 -3.88 13.87 6.12
CA VAL A 439 -4.47 14.77 7.12
C VAL A 439 -5.02 13.95 8.27
N SER A 440 -4.82 14.44 9.50
CA SER A 440 -5.21 13.76 10.73
C SER A 440 -6.11 14.67 11.55
N GLU A 441 -7.13 14.12 12.19
CA GLU A 441 -7.95 14.86 13.16
C GLU A 441 -7.13 15.34 14.37
N ALA A 442 -6.02 14.67 14.66
CA ALA A 442 -5.07 15.06 15.70
C ALA A 442 -4.21 16.28 15.35
N ASP A 443 -4.31 16.81 14.13
CA ASP A 443 -3.60 18.03 13.71
C ASP A 443 -4.20 19.26 14.42
N PRO A 444 -3.45 19.91 15.35
CA PRO A 444 -3.99 21.02 16.13
C PRO A 444 -4.24 22.28 15.30
N ALA A 445 -3.61 22.40 14.12
CA ALA A 445 -3.82 23.51 13.20
C ALA A 445 -5.01 23.27 12.24
N LEU A 446 -5.60 22.07 12.25
CA LEU A 446 -6.69 21.71 11.35
C LEU A 446 -8.00 22.35 11.80
N HIS A 447 -8.61 23.07 10.88
CA HIS A 447 -9.89 23.73 11.05
C HIS A 447 -10.90 23.21 10.03
N ILE A 448 -12.16 23.22 10.44
CA ILE A 448 -13.29 22.93 9.58
C ILE A 448 -14.33 24.03 9.73
N ARG A 449 -14.83 24.50 8.60
CA ARG A 449 -15.97 25.40 8.53
C ARG A 449 -17.15 24.70 7.88
N TRP A 450 -18.23 24.57 8.63
CA TRP A 450 -19.50 24.01 8.19
C TRP A 450 -20.47 25.12 7.84
N ILE A 451 -21.02 25.05 6.64
CA ILE A 451 -22.01 26.00 6.14
C ILE A 451 -23.25 25.20 5.74
N LEU A 452 -24.40 25.61 6.26
CA LEU A 452 -25.71 25.11 5.86
C LEU A 452 -26.52 26.24 5.24
N GLU A 453 -26.92 26.05 3.99
CA GLU A 453 -27.77 26.96 3.23
C GLU A 453 -29.16 26.35 3.07
N ASP A 454 -30.19 27.14 3.29
CA ASP A 454 -31.50 26.93 2.68
C ASP A 454 -31.47 27.52 1.27
N ARG A 455 -31.33 26.65 0.28
CA ARG A 455 -31.23 27.07 -1.12
C ARG A 455 -32.58 27.40 -1.74
N THR A 456 -33.67 26.96 -1.12
CA THR A 456 -35.02 27.30 -1.58
C THR A 456 -35.32 28.76 -1.30
N ASN A 457 -34.90 29.26 -0.14
CA ASN A 457 -35.17 30.62 0.32
C ASN A 457 -33.95 31.56 0.23
N ASP A 458 -32.80 31.05 -0.23
CA ASP A 458 -31.51 31.77 -0.31
C ASP A 458 -31.06 32.34 1.05
N VAL A 459 -31.12 31.51 2.09
CA VAL A 459 -30.79 31.91 3.47
C VAL A 459 -29.66 31.04 4.02
N LEU A 460 -28.65 31.69 4.59
CA LEU A 460 -27.62 31.03 5.38
C LEU A 460 -28.19 30.64 6.76
N LEU A 461 -28.27 29.33 7.03
CA LEU A 461 -28.83 28.80 8.27
C LEU A 461 -27.78 28.57 9.35
N VAL A 462 -26.58 28.12 8.96
CA VAL A 462 -25.46 27.80 9.86
C VAL A 462 -24.16 28.20 9.18
N ASP A 463 -23.26 28.81 9.95
CA ASP A 463 -21.89 29.12 9.56
C ASP A 463 -20.98 28.94 10.78
N GLU A 464 -20.45 27.72 10.93
CA GLU A 464 -19.68 27.30 12.10
C GLU A 464 -18.24 27.01 11.71
N ASP A 465 -17.32 27.85 12.18
CA ASP A 465 -15.87 27.65 12.08
C ASP A 465 -15.30 27.15 13.42
N GLY A 466 -14.33 26.25 13.36
CA GLY A 466 -13.40 26.02 14.47
C GLY A 466 -12.47 24.85 14.23
N SER A 467 -11.78 24.43 15.30
CA SER A 467 -10.88 23.27 15.25
C SER A 467 -11.62 22.03 14.77
N ALA A 468 -10.98 21.26 13.89
CA ALA A 468 -11.56 20.05 13.31
C ALA A 468 -11.67 18.89 14.32
N ALA A 469 -10.91 18.93 15.42
CA ALA A 469 -10.95 17.91 16.46
C ALA A 469 -12.37 17.72 17.01
N SER A 470 -12.90 16.50 16.89
CA SER A 470 -14.28 16.12 17.23
C SER A 470 -15.38 16.86 16.47
N ARG A 471 -15.05 17.60 15.39
CA ARG A 471 -15.97 18.41 14.58
C ARG A 471 -16.03 18.01 13.11
N LEU A 472 -15.50 16.84 12.76
CA LEU A 472 -15.63 16.25 11.41
C LEU A 472 -17.05 15.73 11.09
N ARG A 473 -17.98 15.88 12.04
CA ARG A 473 -19.37 15.48 11.90
C ARG A 473 -20.26 16.70 12.02
N PHE A 474 -21.23 16.78 11.11
CA PHE A 474 -22.28 17.79 11.12
C PHE A 474 -23.65 17.10 11.14
N ASP A 475 -24.45 17.41 12.15
CA ASP A 475 -25.80 16.87 12.30
C ASP A 475 -26.80 18.03 12.22
N PHE A 476 -27.88 17.87 11.45
CA PHE A 476 -28.97 18.86 11.42
C PHE A 476 -30.34 18.21 11.26
N LEU A 477 -31.40 18.91 11.69
CA LEU A 477 -32.78 18.46 11.64
C LEU A 477 -33.60 19.30 10.64
N PRO A 478 -34.12 18.72 9.55
CA PRO A 478 -34.91 19.45 8.55
C PRO A 478 -36.24 20.00 9.06
N ALA A 479 -36.95 19.28 9.95
CA ALA A 479 -38.31 19.62 10.38
C ALA A 479 -38.46 21.02 11.01
N GLY A 480 -37.38 21.63 11.49
CA GLY A 480 -37.37 23.02 11.99
C GLY A 480 -37.36 24.09 10.89
N ARG A 481 -37.33 23.71 9.61
CA ARG A 481 -37.11 24.58 8.44
C ARG A 481 -38.23 24.45 7.39
N ALA A 482 -39.48 24.37 7.87
CA ALA A 482 -40.70 23.83 7.22
C ALA A 482 -41.04 24.23 5.76
N ASN A 483 -40.32 25.16 5.12
CA ASN A 483 -40.55 25.58 3.73
C ASN A 483 -39.34 25.33 2.80
N ALA A 484 -38.23 24.81 3.31
CA ALA A 484 -37.05 24.49 2.51
C ALA A 484 -37.21 23.15 1.81
N SER A 485 -37.21 23.16 0.47
CA SER A 485 -37.16 21.93 -0.35
C SER A 485 -35.74 21.49 -0.68
N GLU A 486 -34.76 22.36 -0.48
CA GLU A 486 -33.38 22.16 -0.90
C GLU A 486 -32.41 22.78 0.11
N PHE A 487 -31.39 22.00 0.50
CA PHE A 487 -30.30 22.46 1.35
C PHE A 487 -28.96 22.32 0.65
N GLY A 488 -28.06 23.27 0.91
CA GLY A 488 -26.64 23.19 0.56
C GLY A 488 -25.82 22.92 1.81
N ILE A 489 -25.04 21.84 1.82
CA ILE A 489 -24.11 21.56 2.91
C ILE A 489 -22.72 21.70 2.35
N ILE A 490 -21.98 22.69 2.84
CA ILE A 490 -20.64 22.98 2.38
C ILE A 490 -19.70 22.81 3.57
N ALA A 491 -18.57 22.16 3.31
CA ALA A 491 -17.56 21.93 4.31
C ALA A 491 -16.19 22.30 3.74
N ARG A 492 -15.55 23.28 4.38
CA ARG A 492 -14.22 23.78 4.02
C ARG A 492 -13.22 23.31 5.06
N LEU A 493 -12.15 22.67 4.60
CA LEU A 493 -11.06 22.14 5.42
C LEU A 493 -9.77 22.91 5.12
N TYR A 494 -9.12 23.42 6.15
CA TYR A 494 -7.90 24.21 6.03
C TYR A 494 -7.04 24.10 7.28
N ARG A 495 -5.77 24.51 7.17
CA ARG A 495 -4.89 24.71 8.32
C ARG A 495 -4.75 26.19 8.63
N ARG A 496 -4.67 26.52 9.91
CA ARG A 496 -4.34 27.85 10.40
C ARG A 496 -3.07 27.77 11.26
N LEU A 497 -1.95 28.27 10.74
CA LEU A 497 -0.68 28.29 11.44
C LEU A 497 -0.47 29.68 12.05
N GLY A 498 -0.96 29.89 13.27
CA GLY A 498 -0.81 31.17 14.00
C GLY A 498 -2.10 31.99 14.18
N PRO A 499 -2.00 33.15 14.86
CA PRO A 499 -3.17 33.97 15.21
C PRO A 499 -3.74 34.75 14.02
N ASN A 500 -3.02 34.92 12.92
CA ASN A 500 -3.48 35.70 11.77
C ASN A 500 -4.21 34.85 10.71
N ILE A 501 -5.20 35.44 10.04
CA ILE A 501 -6.03 34.80 9.00
C ILE A 501 -5.25 34.63 7.66
N THR A 502 -4.13 35.33 7.49
CA THR A 502 -3.28 35.25 6.29
C THR A 502 -2.49 33.96 6.18
N ASP A 503 -2.32 33.22 7.28
CA ASP A 503 -1.55 31.96 7.34
C ASP A 503 -2.48 30.73 7.23
N VAL A 504 -3.44 30.82 6.31
CA VAL A 504 -4.43 29.77 6.04
C VAL A 504 -4.02 28.97 4.81
N ILE A 505 -3.83 27.66 5.00
CA ILE A 505 -3.53 26.71 3.93
C ILE A 505 -4.79 25.92 3.61
N GLU A 506 -5.38 26.17 2.45
CA GLU A 506 -6.55 25.42 1.98
C GLU A 506 -6.19 23.96 1.69
N LEU A 507 -6.96 23.04 2.29
CA LEU A 507 -6.85 21.59 2.01
C LEU A 507 -7.97 21.12 1.08
N GLY A 508 -9.10 21.81 1.08
CA GLY A 508 -10.17 21.61 0.11
C GLY A 508 -11.55 22.05 0.61
N THR A 509 -12.44 22.31 -0.33
CA THR A 509 -13.86 22.58 -0.06
C THR A 509 -14.70 21.57 -0.82
N THR A 510 -15.70 21.00 -0.15
CA THR A 510 -16.64 20.05 -0.73
C THR A 510 -18.07 20.46 -0.37
N SER A 511 -19.04 20.06 -1.19
CA SER A 511 -20.44 20.34 -0.92
C SER A 511 -21.34 19.19 -1.34
N LEU A 512 -22.47 19.06 -0.65
CA LEU A 512 -23.58 18.20 -1.04
C LEU A 512 -24.84 19.04 -1.17
N HIS A 513 -25.59 18.72 -2.22
CA HIS A 513 -26.94 19.21 -2.40
C HIS A 513 -27.92 18.18 -1.83
N VAL A 514 -28.81 18.63 -0.96
CA VAL A 514 -29.79 17.79 -0.28
C VAL A 514 -31.17 18.22 -0.72
N GLN A 515 -31.87 17.31 -1.41
CA GLN A 515 -33.21 17.55 -1.92
C GLN A 515 -34.24 16.89 -1.00
N MET A 516 -35.19 17.66 -0.48
CA MET A 516 -36.38 17.13 0.18
C MET A 516 -37.36 16.62 -0.88
N ARG A 517 -37.80 15.37 -0.73
CA ARG A 517 -38.74 14.72 -1.67
C ARG A 517 -40.10 14.49 -1.03
N GLY A 518 -41.08 14.10 -1.86
CA GLY A 518 -42.35 13.59 -1.37
C GLY A 518 -42.18 12.40 -0.43
N PRO A 519 -43.22 12.07 0.36
CA PRO A 519 -43.14 10.96 1.32
C PRO A 519 -42.94 9.64 0.58
N LEU A 520 -42.17 8.73 1.17
CA LEU A 520 -42.08 7.37 0.64
C LEU A 520 -43.44 6.66 0.72
N PRO A 521 -43.76 5.77 -0.24
CA PRO A 521 -44.94 4.94 -0.17
C PRO A 521 -44.85 3.94 1.02
N PRO A 522 -45.98 3.40 1.50
CA PRO A 522 -45.96 2.28 2.43
C PRO A 522 -45.13 1.12 1.88
N ARG A 523 -44.43 0.39 2.76
CA ARG A 523 -43.51 -0.71 2.43
C ARG A 523 -42.39 -0.28 1.46
N ALA A 524 -41.86 0.92 1.67
CA ALA A 524 -40.77 1.51 0.89
C ALA A 524 -39.49 0.65 0.88
N TYR A 525 -39.29 -0.17 1.91
CA TYR A 525 -38.11 -1.01 2.05
C TYR A 525 -38.48 -2.48 2.05
N VAL A 526 -37.70 -3.27 1.34
CA VAL A 526 -37.85 -4.72 1.26
C VAL A 526 -36.50 -5.41 1.39
N ARG A 527 -36.48 -6.56 2.06
CA ARG A 527 -35.39 -7.53 1.99
C ARG A 527 -35.94 -8.95 2.05
N TRP A 528 -35.17 -9.90 1.55
CA TRP A 528 -35.56 -11.30 1.52
C TRP A 528 -34.60 -12.14 2.34
N ARG A 529 -35.16 -13.11 3.08
CA ARG A 529 -34.39 -14.23 3.63
C ARG A 529 -34.50 -15.37 2.65
N SER A 530 -33.39 -15.85 2.12
CA SER A 530 -33.36 -16.96 1.17
C SER A 530 -32.47 -18.09 1.68
N GLU A 531 -32.86 -19.33 1.40
CA GLU A 531 -31.97 -20.49 1.50
C GLU A 531 -31.32 -20.70 0.13
N VAL A 532 -30.05 -20.35 0.01
CA VAL A 532 -29.31 -20.49 -1.24
C VAL A 532 -28.49 -21.77 -1.18
N LYS A 533 -28.69 -22.65 -2.16
CA LYS A 533 -27.77 -23.76 -2.43
C LYS A 533 -26.55 -23.20 -3.14
N ASN A 534 -25.41 -23.22 -2.45
CA ASN A 534 -24.16 -22.74 -3.01
C ASN A 534 -23.26 -23.95 -3.35
N PRO A 535 -22.98 -24.22 -4.64
CA PRO A 535 -22.05 -25.27 -5.01
C PRO A 535 -20.67 -24.93 -4.45
N GLN A 536 -20.04 -25.90 -3.80
CA GLN A 536 -18.68 -25.80 -3.33
C GLN A 536 -17.79 -26.27 -4.47
N ILE A 537 -17.27 -25.33 -5.24
CA ILE A 537 -16.26 -25.59 -6.26
C ILE A 537 -14.95 -25.08 -5.69
N THR A 538 -13.97 -25.97 -5.57
CA THR A 538 -12.60 -25.62 -5.24
C THR A 538 -11.74 -25.70 -6.49
N VAL A 539 -10.63 -24.98 -6.47
CA VAL A 539 -9.56 -25.14 -7.46
C VAL A 539 -8.38 -25.76 -6.73
N ASP A 540 -7.74 -26.73 -7.37
CA ASP A 540 -6.37 -27.06 -7.01
C ASP A 540 -5.45 -26.04 -7.69
N GLU A 541 -4.90 -25.13 -6.90
CA GLU A 541 -4.05 -24.04 -7.38
C GLU A 541 -2.72 -24.52 -8.00
N ALA A 542 -2.31 -25.78 -7.77
CA ALA A 542 -1.09 -26.33 -8.35
C ALA A 542 -1.30 -26.89 -9.76
N THR A 543 -2.50 -27.42 -10.03
CA THR A 543 -2.83 -28.09 -11.31
C THR A 543 -3.83 -27.29 -12.14
N ASP A 544 -4.32 -26.16 -11.62
CA ASP A 544 -5.45 -25.38 -12.13
C ASP A 544 -6.70 -26.22 -12.44
N THR A 545 -6.84 -27.34 -11.73
CA THR A 545 -7.98 -28.23 -11.91
C THR A 545 -9.12 -27.86 -10.98
N TRP A 546 -10.30 -27.69 -11.57
CA TRP A 546 -11.50 -27.40 -10.81
C TRP A 546 -12.17 -28.69 -10.32
N THR A 547 -12.45 -28.75 -9.03
CA THR A 547 -13.07 -29.89 -8.36
C THR A 547 -14.34 -29.45 -7.63
N TYR A 548 -15.37 -30.29 -7.71
CA TYR A 548 -16.63 -30.08 -7.03
C TYR A 548 -16.65 -30.87 -5.71
N LEU A 549 -16.97 -30.19 -4.60
CA LEU A 549 -16.97 -30.74 -3.25
C LEU A 549 -18.38 -30.96 -2.66
N GLY A 550 -19.43 -30.65 -3.41
CA GLY A 550 -20.82 -30.79 -2.96
C GLY A 550 -21.58 -29.46 -2.84
N GLU A 551 -22.74 -29.48 -2.19
CA GLU A 551 -23.57 -28.28 -1.97
C GLU A 551 -23.61 -27.92 -0.48
N VAL A 552 -23.48 -26.63 -0.17
CA VAL A 552 -23.79 -26.11 1.17
C VAL A 552 -25.03 -25.23 1.06
N ARG A 553 -25.98 -25.46 1.96
CA ARG A 553 -27.15 -24.58 2.12
C ARG A 553 -26.80 -23.49 3.09
N VAL A 554 -26.89 -22.25 2.63
CA VAL A 554 -26.64 -21.07 3.47
C VAL A 554 -27.90 -20.22 3.49
N GLN A 555 -28.39 -19.94 4.69
CA GLN A 555 -29.42 -18.94 4.88
C GLN A 555 -28.78 -17.55 4.80
N ARG A 556 -29.27 -16.71 3.90
CA ARG A 556 -28.78 -15.34 3.73
C ARG A 556 -29.93 -14.36 3.72
N TRP A 557 -29.72 -13.25 4.42
CA TRP A 557 -30.50 -12.04 4.20
C TRP A 557 -29.91 -11.30 3.01
N SER A 558 -30.77 -10.79 2.14
CA SER A 558 -30.38 -9.74 1.23
C SER A 558 -30.11 -8.44 1.99
N GLU A 559 -29.46 -7.51 1.31
CA GLU A 559 -29.47 -6.11 1.70
C GLU A 559 -30.91 -5.57 1.69
N TRP A 560 -31.13 -4.42 2.34
CA TRP A 560 -32.36 -3.66 2.18
C TRP A 560 -32.35 -2.95 0.83
N HIS A 561 -33.47 -3.03 0.12
CA HIS A 561 -33.70 -2.38 -1.15
C HIS A 561 -34.87 -1.39 -1.05
N ARG A 562 -34.85 -0.40 -1.94
CA ARG A 562 -35.90 0.62 -2.07
C ARG A 562 -36.89 0.23 -3.15
N THR A 563 -38.17 0.18 -2.82
CA THR A 563 -39.25 -0.18 -3.76
C THR A 563 -39.68 1.00 -4.63
N ASP A 564 -39.38 2.22 -4.21
CA ASP A 564 -39.67 3.46 -4.92
C ASP A 564 -38.62 3.84 -5.99
N LEU A 565 -37.48 3.12 -6.02
CA LEU A 565 -36.42 3.31 -7.00
C LEU A 565 -36.34 2.12 -7.98
N PRO A 566 -35.92 2.35 -9.24
CA PRO A 566 -35.74 1.28 -10.23
C PRO A 566 -34.51 0.43 -9.90
N CYS A 567 -34.65 -0.47 -8.93
CA CYS A 567 -33.62 -1.45 -8.58
C CYS A 567 -33.98 -2.82 -9.15
N ARG A 568 -33.16 -3.33 -10.07
CA ARG A 568 -33.37 -4.67 -10.67
C ARG A 568 -33.48 -5.79 -9.62
N ALA A 569 -32.78 -5.66 -8.49
CA ALA A 569 -32.80 -6.66 -7.42
C ALA A 569 -34.13 -6.69 -6.65
N VAL A 570 -34.91 -5.61 -6.64
CA VAL A 570 -36.26 -5.57 -6.05
C VAL A 570 -37.24 -6.43 -6.82
N ASN A 571 -37.14 -6.40 -8.15
CA ASN A 571 -38.07 -7.08 -9.05
C ASN A 571 -37.57 -8.46 -9.51
N ALA A 572 -36.41 -8.91 -9.02
CA ALA A 572 -35.83 -10.21 -9.33
C ALA A 572 -35.66 -11.01 -8.04
N PRO A 573 -36.76 -11.48 -7.41
CA PRO A 573 -36.67 -12.34 -6.24
C PRO A 573 -35.79 -13.54 -6.59
N ASN A 574 -34.83 -13.80 -5.72
CA ASN A 574 -33.89 -14.90 -5.85
C ASN A 574 -34.68 -16.18 -6.18
N GLY A 575 -34.27 -16.97 -7.17
CA GLY A 575 -35.00 -18.17 -7.64
C GLY A 575 -35.07 -19.35 -6.66
N TYR A 576 -34.93 -19.07 -5.36
CA TYR A 576 -34.91 -19.98 -4.23
C TYR A 576 -36.14 -19.73 -3.34
N ARG A 577 -36.50 -20.64 -2.44
CA ARG A 577 -37.53 -20.36 -1.42
C ARG A 577 -37.07 -19.16 -0.58
N PHE A 578 -37.92 -18.14 -0.48
CA PHE A 578 -37.64 -16.94 0.30
C PHE A 578 -38.81 -16.58 1.21
N SER A 579 -38.51 -15.88 2.30
CA SER A 579 -39.49 -15.12 3.09
C SER A 579 -39.18 -13.64 2.94
N GLU A 580 -40.22 -12.84 2.75
CA GLU A 580 -40.11 -11.39 2.58
C GLU A 580 -40.21 -10.67 3.94
N GLN A 581 -39.43 -9.61 4.10
CA GLN A 581 -39.62 -8.62 5.15
C GLN A 581 -39.73 -7.24 4.51
N THR A 582 -40.83 -6.54 4.80
CA THR A 582 -41.05 -5.16 4.39
C THR A 582 -41.01 -4.22 5.58
N ALA A 583 -40.67 -2.96 5.33
CA ALA A 583 -40.72 -1.91 6.32
C ALA A 583 -41.07 -0.57 5.65
N ASP A 584 -41.81 0.28 6.34
CA ASP A 584 -42.10 1.65 5.90
C ASP A 584 -40.89 2.58 6.10
N ARG A 585 -40.01 2.23 7.04
CA ARG A 585 -38.78 2.95 7.37
C ARG A 585 -37.61 1.98 7.53
N LEU A 586 -36.39 2.49 7.38
CA LEU A 586 -35.19 1.72 7.72
C LEU A 586 -35.23 1.30 9.20
N PRO A 587 -34.70 0.12 9.55
CA PRO A 587 -34.70 -0.38 10.93
C PRO A 587 -33.67 0.34 11.83
N PHE A 588 -33.11 1.45 11.37
CA PHE A 588 -32.17 2.31 12.08
C PHE A 588 -32.33 3.77 11.62
N PRO A 589 -31.96 4.75 12.46
CA PRO A 589 -32.03 6.17 12.11
C PRO A 589 -31.15 6.55 10.91
N LEU A 590 -31.57 7.55 10.12
CA LEU A 590 -30.85 8.01 8.93
C LEU A 590 -29.40 8.43 9.20
N ARG A 591 -29.14 9.03 10.36
CA ARG A 591 -27.78 9.39 10.80
C ARG A 591 -26.79 8.21 10.86
N LEU A 592 -27.27 6.96 10.77
CA LEU A 592 -26.47 5.73 10.83
C LEU A 592 -26.31 5.02 9.48
N LEU A 593 -26.70 5.64 8.36
CA LEU A 593 -26.61 5.01 7.03
C LEU A 593 -25.20 4.51 6.69
N GLU A 594 -24.19 5.36 6.86
CA GLU A 594 -22.81 4.98 6.54
C GLU A 594 -22.32 3.79 7.38
N SER A 595 -22.67 3.75 8.68
CA SER A 595 -22.33 2.61 9.54
C SER A 595 -23.08 1.32 9.19
N HIS A 596 -24.22 1.41 8.49
CA HIS A 596 -25.02 0.25 8.07
C HIS A 596 -24.92 -0.06 6.57
N ARG A 597 -23.95 0.52 5.85
CA ARG A 597 -23.76 0.35 4.40
C ARG A 597 -23.78 -1.11 3.93
N LYS A 598 -23.19 -2.04 4.69
CA LYS A 598 -23.16 -3.48 4.36
C LYS A 598 -24.55 -4.14 4.30
N GLY A 599 -25.56 -3.53 4.94
CA GLY A 599 -26.94 -4.01 4.96
C GLY A 599 -27.85 -3.27 3.98
N LEU A 600 -27.32 -2.38 3.14
CA LEU A 600 -28.06 -1.50 2.25
C LEU A 600 -27.63 -1.76 0.80
N CYS A 601 -28.58 -1.81 -0.12
CA CYS A 601 -28.28 -2.03 -1.53
C CYS A 601 -27.43 -0.87 -2.10
N PRO A 602 -26.21 -1.11 -2.61
CA PRO A 602 -25.34 -0.05 -3.10
C PRO A 602 -25.95 0.78 -4.23
N TYR A 603 -26.78 0.16 -5.06
CA TYR A 603 -27.46 0.86 -6.16
C TYR A 603 -28.65 1.69 -5.68
N CYS A 604 -29.43 1.20 -4.71
CA CYS A 604 -30.57 1.94 -4.16
C CYS A 604 -30.11 3.13 -3.33
N PHE A 605 -29.05 2.93 -2.55
CA PHE A 605 -28.62 3.89 -1.55
C PHE A 605 -27.39 4.67 -1.94
N TYR A 606 -26.62 4.30 -2.97
CA TYR A 606 -25.37 5.00 -3.28
C TYR A 606 -25.13 5.24 -4.77
N GLY A 607 -26.07 4.87 -5.64
CA GLY A 607 -25.88 4.94 -7.09
C GLY A 607 -24.90 3.91 -7.65
N GLY A 608 -24.44 2.97 -6.82
CA GLY A 608 -23.58 1.86 -7.21
C GLY A 608 -22.59 1.46 -6.10
N PRO A 609 -21.82 0.36 -6.30
CA PRO A 609 -20.90 -0.18 -5.31
C PRO A 609 -19.84 0.83 -4.85
N ALA A 610 -19.36 1.68 -5.76
CA ALA A 610 -18.33 2.68 -5.52
C ALA A 610 -18.88 4.07 -5.15
N GLY A 611 -20.20 4.25 -5.09
CA GLY A 611 -20.79 5.55 -4.80
C GLY A 611 -20.53 6.02 -3.37
N LEU A 612 -20.32 7.31 -3.18
CA LEU A 612 -19.92 7.88 -1.88
C LEU A 612 -21.04 8.66 -1.18
N ASN A 613 -22.17 8.88 -1.85
CA ASN A 613 -23.28 9.68 -1.34
C ASN A 613 -24.51 8.82 -1.16
N ALA A 614 -25.17 8.94 0.00
CA ALA A 614 -26.35 8.17 0.27
C ALA A 614 -27.59 8.77 -0.45
N ALA A 615 -28.43 7.93 -1.05
CA ALA A 615 -29.73 8.23 -1.62
C ALA A 615 -30.79 7.60 -0.70
N LEU A 616 -31.60 8.43 -0.04
CA LEU A 616 -32.53 8.01 0.99
C LEU A 616 -34.00 8.01 0.59
#